data_AF-A0A351SCE8-F1
#
_entry.id   AF-A0A351SCE8-F1
#
_cell.length_a   1.000
_cell.length_b   1.000
_cell.length_c   1.000
_cell.angle_alpha   90.00
_cell.angle_beta   90.00
_cell.angle_gamma   90.00
#
_symmetry.space_group_name_H-M   'P 1'
#
loop_
_entity.id
_entity.type
_entity.pdbx_description
1 polymer ?
#
loop_
_entity_poly.entity_id
_entity_poly.type
_entity_poly.pdbx_seq_one_letter_code
_entity_poly.pdbx_strand_id
1 'polypeptide(L)'
;ALKSKAEANGVQGLRLIEQDELHTMEPALAGVAALHSPNTGIIDSQQLMLALLGEAETAGADLVLSASVQAARVIRGGFDVTIDGYTVSSAELINCAGLSAQHVAHGIEGLPV
;
A
#
# COMPACT_ATOMS: atom_id res chain seq x y z
N ALA A 1 -9.14 17.20 -21.42
CA ALA A 1 -7.81 16.72 -20.98
C ALA A 1 -7.91 15.60 -19.93
N LEU A 2 -8.58 15.82 -18.78
CA LEU A 2 -8.61 14.84 -17.68
C LEU A 2 -9.23 13.47 -18.07
N LYS A 3 -10.41 13.47 -18.70
CA LYS A 3 -11.07 12.22 -19.17
C LYS A 3 -10.19 11.40 -20.10
N SER A 4 -9.62 12.02 -21.13
CA SER A 4 -8.73 11.36 -22.09
C SER A 4 -7.47 10.77 -21.42
N LYS A 5 -6.89 11.46 -20.43
CA LYS A 5 -5.77 10.91 -19.64
C LYS A 5 -6.19 9.68 -18.84
N ALA A 6 -7.36 9.73 -18.20
CA ALA A 6 -7.85 8.62 -17.41
C ALA A 6 -8.20 7.40 -18.28
N GLU A 7 -8.78 7.62 -19.46
CA GLU A 7 -9.02 6.56 -20.46
C GLU A 7 -7.71 5.94 -20.97
N ALA A 8 -6.68 6.76 -21.22
CA ALA A 8 -5.35 6.27 -21.59
C ALA A 8 -4.70 5.44 -20.46
N ASN A 9 -5.06 5.70 -19.20
CA ASN A 9 -4.66 4.89 -18.05
C ASN A 9 -5.53 3.63 -17.85
N GLY A 10 -6.50 3.37 -18.73
CA GLY A 10 -7.39 2.21 -18.63
C GLY A 10 -8.57 2.40 -17.66
N VAL A 11 -8.86 3.63 -17.21
CA VAL A 11 -10.04 3.88 -16.37
C VAL A 11 -11.30 3.80 -17.22
N GLN A 12 -12.10 2.77 -16.99
CA GLN A 12 -13.31 2.49 -17.76
C GLN A 12 -14.55 3.14 -17.14
N GLY A 13 -15.54 3.46 -17.97
CA GLY A 13 -16.87 3.89 -17.52
C GLY A 13 -16.98 5.36 -17.09
N LEU A 14 -15.96 6.19 -17.31
CA LEU A 14 -15.99 7.61 -16.96
C LEU A 14 -17.05 8.38 -17.75
N ARG A 15 -17.89 9.14 -17.05
CA ARG A 15 -18.93 9.99 -17.65
C ARG A 15 -18.70 11.45 -17.27
N LEU A 16 -18.69 12.33 -18.26
CA LEU A 16 -18.86 13.76 -17.98
C LEU A 16 -20.35 13.98 -17.70
N ILE A 17 -20.67 14.52 -16.53
CA ILE A 17 -22.04 14.84 -16.13
C ILE A 17 -22.16 16.36 -15.97
N GLU A 18 -23.23 16.90 -16.52
CA GLU A 18 -23.53 18.34 -16.48
C GLU A 18 -24.26 18.71 -15.17
N GLN A 19 -24.40 20.00 -14.90
CA GLN A 19 -24.95 20.54 -13.65
C GLN A 19 -26.29 19.93 -13.22
N ASP A 20 -27.23 19.73 -14.15
CA ASP A 20 -28.56 19.20 -13.82
C ASP A 20 -28.52 17.75 -13.34
N GLU A 21 -27.71 16.90 -14.00
CA GLU A 21 -27.51 15.51 -13.57
C GLU A 21 -26.75 15.48 -12.24
N LEU A 22 -25.75 16.34 -12.07
CA LEU A 22 -24.99 16.47 -10.82
C LEU A 22 -25.90 16.85 -9.64
N HIS A 23 -26.78 17.84 -9.82
CA HIS A 23 -27.72 18.28 -8.79
C HIS A 23 -28.78 17.21 -8.49
N THR A 24 -29.18 16.44 -9.50
CA THR A 24 -30.09 15.29 -9.32
C THR A 24 -29.43 14.17 -8.50
N MET A 25 -28.15 13.89 -8.75
CA MET A 25 -27.40 12.85 -8.03
C MET A 25 -27.05 13.26 -6.60
N GLU A 26 -26.59 14.50 -6.41
CA GLU A 26 -26.10 15.02 -5.13
C GLU A 26 -26.67 16.42 -4.86
N PRO A 27 -27.92 16.53 -4.33
CA PRO A 27 -28.62 17.82 -4.21
C PRO A 27 -27.93 18.85 -3.31
N ALA A 28 -27.10 18.39 -2.36
CA ALA A 28 -26.34 19.24 -1.45
C ALA A 28 -25.04 19.79 -2.08
N LEU A 29 -24.61 19.25 -3.24
CA LEU A 29 -23.38 19.62 -3.91
C LEU A 29 -23.61 20.81 -4.86
N ALA A 30 -22.80 21.85 -4.71
CA ALA A 30 -22.72 22.95 -5.67
C ALA A 30 -21.56 22.72 -6.65
N GLY A 31 -21.86 22.59 -7.94
CA GLY A 31 -20.87 22.38 -9.00
C GLY A 31 -21.40 22.75 -10.38
N VAL A 32 -20.49 22.92 -11.35
CA VAL A 32 -20.81 23.28 -12.75
C VAL A 32 -20.93 22.03 -13.64
N ALA A 33 -20.05 21.06 -13.41
CA ALA A 33 -20.05 19.75 -14.05
C ALA A 33 -19.14 18.83 -13.22
N ALA A 34 -19.21 17.52 -13.44
CA ALA A 34 -18.31 16.58 -12.80
C ALA A 34 -17.87 15.48 -13.78
N LEU A 35 -16.72 14.86 -13.49
CA LEU A 35 -16.30 13.62 -14.14
C LEU A 35 -16.60 12.46 -13.20
N HIS A 36 -17.71 11.78 -13.44
CA HIS A 36 -18.17 10.68 -12.61
C HIS A 36 -17.45 9.37 -12.97
N SER A 37 -16.86 8.73 -11.96
CA SER A 37 -16.16 7.45 -12.05
C SER A 37 -16.97 6.36 -11.32
N PRO A 38 -17.81 5.58 -12.03
CA PRO A 38 -18.73 4.64 -11.40
C PRO A 38 -18.05 3.44 -10.74
N ASN A 39 -16.78 3.19 -11.10
CA ASN A 39 -16.01 2.06 -10.58
C ASN A 39 -15.14 2.45 -9.37
N THR A 40 -15.15 3.73 -8.96
CA THR A 40 -14.49 4.17 -7.73
C THR A 40 -15.38 3.83 -6.55
N GLY A 41 -14.78 3.34 -5.46
CA GLY A 41 -15.51 2.98 -4.26
C GLY A 41 -14.69 3.20 -3.00
N ILE A 42 -15.23 2.75 -1.88
CA ILE A 42 -14.59 2.74 -0.57
C ILE A 42 -14.29 1.30 -0.16
N ILE A 43 -13.23 1.11 0.62
CA ILE A 43 -12.87 -0.19 1.21
C ILE A 43 -12.69 -0.04 2.72
N ASP A 44 -13.02 -1.09 3.47
CA ASP A 44 -12.64 -1.20 4.87
C ASP A 44 -11.18 -1.69 4.94
N SER A 45 -10.27 -0.73 5.11
CA SER A 45 -8.82 -1.02 5.18
C SER A 45 -8.44 -1.92 6.36
N GLN A 46 -9.17 -1.84 7.49
CA GLN A 46 -8.86 -2.64 8.66
C GLN A 46 -9.24 -4.10 8.42
N GLN A 47 -10.45 -4.34 7.88
CA GLN A 47 -10.89 -5.69 7.52
C GLN A 47 -10.03 -6.30 6.41
N LEU A 48 -9.66 -5.51 5.39
CA LEU A 48 -8.76 -6.00 4.34
C LEU A 48 -7.45 -6.50 4.93
N MET A 49 -6.87 -5.76 5.87
CA MET A 49 -5.59 -6.15 6.47
C MET A 49 -5.70 -7.38 7.36
N LEU A 50 -6.80 -7.52 8.11
CA LEU A 50 -7.07 -8.71 8.91
C LEU A 50 -7.31 -9.95 8.03
N ALA A 51 -8.02 -9.79 6.90
CA ALA A 51 -8.23 -10.87 5.95
C ALA A 51 -6.91 -11.36 5.34
N LEU A 52 -6.06 -10.43 4.89
CA LEU A 52 -4.73 -10.75 4.34
C LEU A 52 -3.83 -11.41 5.37
N LEU A 53 -3.85 -10.97 6.63
CA LEU A 53 -3.12 -11.62 7.71
C LEU A 53 -3.60 -13.07 7.91
N GLY A 54 -4.91 -13.28 7.98
CA GLY A 54 -5.48 -14.63 8.14
C GLY A 54 -5.13 -15.57 6.98
N GLU A 55 -5.14 -15.06 5.74
CA GLU A 55 -4.68 -15.82 4.57
C GLU A 55 -3.19 -16.18 4.65
N ALA A 56 -2.34 -15.24 5.08
CA ALA A 56 -0.91 -15.45 5.23
C ALA A 56 -0.60 -16.48 6.34
N GLU A 57 -1.25 -16.37 7.51
CA GLU A 57 -1.11 -17.33 8.61
C GLU A 57 -1.58 -18.73 8.20
N THR A 58 -2.69 -18.82 7.44
CA THR A 58 -3.17 -20.10 6.88
C THR A 58 -2.15 -20.73 5.92
N ALA A 59 -1.40 -19.90 5.20
CA ALA A 59 -0.29 -20.32 4.34
C ALA A 59 1.03 -20.59 5.11
N GLY A 60 1.05 -20.43 6.43
CA GLY A 60 2.19 -20.73 7.30
C GLY A 60 3.11 -19.55 7.62
N ALA A 61 2.68 -18.31 7.39
CA ALA A 61 3.42 -17.13 7.82
C ALA A 61 3.20 -16.83 9.32
N ASP A 62 4.22 -16.30 9.98
CA ASP A 62 4.13 -15.80 11.35
C ASP A 62 4.10 -14.27 11.38
N LEU A 63 3.24 -13.69 12.21
CA LEU A 63 3.26 -12.26 12.53
C LEU A 63 3.82 -12.03 13.94
N VAL A 64 4.95 -11.31 14.01
CA VAL A 64 5.55 -10.90 15.27
C VAL A 64 5.41 -9.38 15.43
N LEU A 65 4.62 -8.97 16.42
CA LEU A 65 4.38 -7.56 16.74
C LEU A 65 5.31 -7.09 17.86
N SER A 66 5.43 -5.76 18.01
CA SER A 66 6.35 -5.14 18.97
C SER A 66 7.81 -5.58 18.79
N ALA A 67 8.17 -5.92 17.56
CA ALA A 67 9.49 -6.41 17.15
C ALA A 67 10.13 -5.39 16.22
N SER A 68 10.83 -4.41 16.78
CA SER A 68 11.42 -3.33 15.98
C SER A 68 12.71 -3.81 15.31
N VAL A 69 12.79 -3.67 13.98
CA VAL A 69 14.03 -3.92 13.24
C VAL A 69 14.99 -2.76 13.49
N GLN A 70 16.10 -3.04 14.16
CA GLN A 70 17.09 -2.05 14.58
C GLN A 70 18.24 -1.91 13.58
N ALA A 71 18.64 -3.02 12.96
CA ALA A 71 19.68 -3.09 11.96
C ALA A 71 19.53 -4.37 11.13
N ALA A 72 20.16 -4.42 9.96
CA ALA A 72 20.38 -5.66 9.25
C ALA A 72 21.75 -5.64 8.56
N ARG A 73 22.24 -6.81 8.17
CA ARG A 73 23.44 -6.93 7.34
C ARG A 73 23.26 -7.98 6.27
N VAL A 74 23.80 -7.72 5.09
CA VAL A 74 23.89 -8.71 4.02
C VAL A 74 24.94 -9.75 4.42
N ILE A 75 24.56 -11.02 4.36
CA ILE A 75 25.43 -12.17 4.58
C ILE A 75 25.48 -13.05 3.32
N ARG A 76 26.35 -14.05 3.33
CA ARG A 76 26.35 -15.05 2.25
C ARG A 76 25.03 -15.82 2.26
N GLY A 77 24.20 -15.57 1.25
CA GLY A 77 22.93 -16.29 1.05
C GLY A 77 21.72 -15.64 1.69
N GLY A 78 21.82 -14.39 2.19
CA GLY A 78 20.66 -13.68 2.73
C GLY A 78 21.01 -12.51 3.63
N PHE A 79 20.26 -12.37 4.73
CA PHE A 79 20.34 -11.26 5.68
C PHE A 79 20.34 -11.78 7.11
N ASP A 80 21.14 -11.14 7.96
CA ASP A 80 20.95 -11.19 9.41
C ASP A 80 20.24 -9.90 9.85
N VAL A 81 19.11 -10.04 10.54
CA VAL A 81 18.27 -8.92 11.00
C VAL A 81 18.29 -8.87 12.52
N THR A 82 18.61 -7.70 13.08
CA THR A 82 18.62 -7.47 14.53
C THR A 82 17.27 -6.91 14.97
N ILE A 83 16.64 -7.62 15.90
CA ILE A 83 15.32 -7.29 16.48
C ILE A 83 15.45 -7.41 18.00
N ASP A 84 15.34 -6.29 18.72
CA ASP A 84 15.37 -6.24 20.19
C ASP A 84 16.51 -7.06 20.84
N GLY A 85 17.71 -6.99 20.26
CA GLY A 85 18.91 -7.72 20.72
C GLY A 85 19.03 -9.18 20.25
N TYR A 86 18.00 -9.72 19.59
CA TYR A 86 18.04 -11.01 18.90
C TYR A 86 18.46 -10.85 17.45
N THR A 87 19.01 -11.92 16.87
CA THR A 87 19.32 -11.99 15.44
C THR A 87 18.49 -13.07 14.78
N VAL A 88 17.79 -12.72 13.71
CA VAL A 88 17.02 -13.62 12.86
C VAL A 88 17.64 -13.60 11.47
N SER A 89 17.93 -14.77 10.91
CA SER A 89 18.48 -14.90 9.55
C SER A 89 17.38 -15.23 8.55
N SER A 90 17.41 -14.61 7.39
CA SER A 90 16.49 -14.89 6.28
C SER A 90 17.22 -14.96 4.94
N ALA A 91 16.71 -15.74 3.99
CA ALA A 91 17.26 -15.77 2.64
C ALA A 91 16.90 -14.49 1.85
N GLU A 92 15.70 -13.96 2.09
CA GLU A 92 15.19 -12.72 1.48
C GLU A 92 14.70 -11.77 2.57
N LEU A 93 14.83 -10.47 2.32
CA LEU A 93 14.35 -9.41 3.19
C LEU A 93 13.58 -8.39 2.34
N ILE A 94 12.29 -8.20 2.65
CA ILE A 94 11.42 -7.26 1.96
C ILE A 94 11.20 -6.04 2.86
N ASN A 95 11.70 -4.88 2.45
CA ASN A 95 11.51 -3.64 3.21
C ASN A 95 10.18 -2.96 2.86
N CYS A 96 9.17 -3.17 3.73
CA CYS A 96 7.85 -2.55 3.64
C CYS A 96 7.57 -1.56 4.80
N ALA A 97 8.60 -0.90 5.34
CA ALA A 97 8.50 -0.08 6.56
C ALA A 97 7.81 1.31 6.39
N GLY A 98 7.05 1.52 5.31
CA GLY A 98 6.31 2.75 5.05
C GLY A 98 7.19 4.00 5.07
N LEU A 99 6.83 5.01 5.87
CA LEU A 99 7.60 6.26 6.01
C LEU A 99 9.04 6.03 6.51
N SER A 100 9.27 4.93 7.23
CA SER A 100 10.59 4.57 7.76
C SER A 100 11.42 3.72 6.80
N ALA A 101 10.93 3.42 5.59
CA ALA A 101 11.63 2.54 4.64
C ALA A 101 13.05 3.02 4.32
N GLN A 102 13.26 4.33 4.17
CA GLN A 102 14.59 4.89 3.94
C GLN A 102 15.50 4.74 5.16
N HIS A 103 14.98 4.95 6.37
CA HIS A 103 15.73 4.78 7.60
C HIS A 103 16.18 3.33 7.78
N VAL A 104 15.26 2.37 7.57
CA VAL A 104 15.56 0.94 7.61
C VAL A 104 16.61 0.58 6.56
N ALA A 105 16.45 1.04 5.32
CA ALA A 105 17.40 0.75 4.24
C ALA A 105 18.83 1.24 4.55
N HIS A 106 18.98 2.45 5.10
CA HIS A 106 20.29 2.96 5.53
C HIS A 106 20.90 2.16 6.69
N GLY A 107 20.08 1.49 7.49
CA GLY A 107 20.51 0.59 8.56
C GLY A 107 20.90 -0.81 8.08
N ILE A 108 20.86 -1.09 6.77
CA ILE A 108 21.27 -2.37 6.19
C ILE A 108 22.73 -2.29 5.73
N GLU A 109 23.64 -2.90 6.47
CA GLU A 109 25.04 -3.02 6.08
C GLU A 109 25.19 -3.91 4.84
N GLY A 110 25.97 -3.46 3.85
CA GLY A 110 26.24 -4.21 2.62
C GLY A 110 25.18 -4.05 1.53
N LEU A 111 24.14 -3.25 1.76
CA LEU A 111 23.23 -2.83 0.70
C LEU A 111 23.92 -1.76 -0.17
N PRO A 112 23.93 -1.89 -1.52
CA PRO A 112 24.45 -0.83 -2.37
C PRO A 112 23.59 0.43 -2.26
N VAL A 113 24.27 1.57 -2.08
CA VAL A 113 23.68 2.92 -2.11
C VAL A 113 23.54 3.45 -3.53
#